data_AF-A0A1E5HBM8-F1
#
_entry.id   AF-A0A1E5HBM8-F1
#
_cell.length_a   1.000
_cell.length_b   1.000
_cell.length_c   1.000
_cell.angle_alpha   90.00
_cell.angle_beta   90.00
_cell.angle_gamma   90.00
#
_symmetry.space_group_name_H-M   'P 1'
#
loop_
_entity.id
_entity.type
_entity.pdbx_description
1 polymer ?
#
loop_
_entity_poly.entity_id
_entity_poly.type
_entity_poly.pdbx_seq_one_letter_code
_entity_poly.pdbx_strand_id
1 'polypeptide(L)'
;MKKATMLTYLDQQITRKIMEYDVALDWNAKNHTIEVVFRLFAENTAHEQIDDAQGTVSEEEIIEFEDGILFYNPEKSSVDKAEFLATISYEGKKGIKQSVLDGFIDYLNDVLTEGQSDLLDFLTDEGQAVFELKWSQELFEEAVKKYQKVESDTYIAYPSY
;
A
#
# COMPACT_ATOMS: atom_id res chain seq x y z
N MET A 1 11.02 12.69 24.07
CA MET A 1 10.27 12.00 22.99
C MET A 1 11.28 11.32 22.08
N LYS A 2 11.07 10.05 21.71
CA LYS A 2 11.89 9.39 20.67
C LYS A 2 11.60 10.06 19.33
N LYS A 3 12.60 10.22 18.46
CA LYS A 3 12.38 10.71 17.09
C LYS A 3 11.53 9.71 16.31
N ALA A 4 10.62 10.19 15.47
CA ALA A 4 9.82 9.33 14.60
C ALA A 4 10.73 8.56 13.63
N THR A 5 10.43 7.28 13.48
CA THR A 5 11.00 6.38 12.46
C THR A 5 9.96 6.14 11.37
N MET A 6 10.36 5.59 10.22
CA MET A 6 9.43 5.28 9.13
C MET A 6 8.26 4.42 9.61
N LEU A 7 8.54 3.36 10.39
CA LEU A 7 7.51 2.47 10.93
C LEU A 7 6.50 3.23 11.80
N THR A 8 6.99 3.96 12.80
CA THR A 8 6.10 4.73 13.70
C THR A 8 5.38 5.88 13.00
N TYR A 9 5.97 6.43 11.93
CA TYR A 9 5.38 7.53 11.18
C TYR A 9 4.24 7.01 10.30
N LEU A 10 4.49 5.93 9.55
CA LEU A 10 3.48 5.25 8.74
C LEU A 10 2.30 4.81 9.62
N ASP A 11 2.56 4.13 10.73
CA ASP A 11 1.53 3.67 11.68
C ASP A 11 0.62 4.82 12.14
N GLN A 12 1.23 5.96 12.51
CA GLN A 12 0.50 7.15 12.92
C GLN A 12 -0.32 7.78 11.79
N GLN A 13 0.23 7.83 10.56
CA GLN A 13 -0.47 8.44 9.44
C GLN A 13 -1.61 7.54 8.93
N ILE A 14 -1.40 6.23 8.86
CA ILE A 14 -2.43 5.23 8.52
C ILE A 14 -3.60 5.37 9.49
N THR A 15 -3.35 5.27 10.79
CA THR A 15 -4.38 5.39 11.84
C THR A 15 -5.14 6.72 11.76
N ARG A 16 -4.50 7.78 11.28
CA ARG A 16 -5.09 9.12 11.22
C ARG A 16 -5.88 9.38 9.93
N LYS A 17 -5.43 8.86 8.79
CA LYS A 17 -5.93 9.23 7.47
C LYS A 17 -6.68 8.11 6.76
N ILE A 18 -6.35 6.85 7.03
CA ILE A 18 -6.94 5.67 6.39
C ILE A 18 -7.77 4.94 7.45
N MET A 19 -8.99 5.45 7.69
CA MET A 19 -9.87 4.93 8.74
C MET A 19 -10.88 3.90 8.24
N GLU A 20 -11.10 3.83 6.93
CA GLU A 20 -12.15 3.01 6.31
C GLU A 20 -11.65 1.66 5.80
N TYR A 21 -10.33 1.47 5.75
CA TYR A 21 -9.69 0.28 5.20
C TYR A 21 -8.84 -0.43 6.25
N ASP A 22 -8.77 -1.76 6.15
CA ASP A 22 -7.83 -2.54 6.95
C ASP A 22 -6.44 -2.41 6.34
N VAL A 23 -5.55 -1.69 7.03
CA VAL A 23 -4.17 -1.48 6.63
C VAL A 23 -3.24 -1.80 7.78
N ALA A 24 -2.29 -2.69 7.54
CA ALA A 24 -1.31 -3.16 8.51
C ALA A 24 0.12 -2.92 8.03
N LEU A 25 1.06 -2.90 8.97
CA LEU A 25 2.49 -2.81 8.69
C LEU A 25 3.19 -4.12 9.07
N ASP A 26 3.86 -4.76 8.11
CA ASP A 26 4.81 -5.84 8.39
C ASP A 26 6.25 -5.33 8.29
N TRP A 27 7.01 -5.49 9.37
CA TRP A 27 8.39 -5.05 9.44
C TRP A 27 9.35 -6.24 9.43
N ASN A 28 9.80 -6.61 8.23
CA ASN A 28 10.88 -7.59 8.08
C ASN A 28 12.25 -6.93 8.24
N ALA A 29 12.61 -6.82 9.50
CA ALA A 29 13.79 -6.09 9.91
C ALA A 29 15.11 -6.83 9.57
N LYS A 30 15.06 -8.14 9.28
CA LYS A 30 16.19 -8.92 8.71
C LYS A 30 16.41 -8.60 7.22
N ASN A 31 15.33 -8.49 6.45
CA ASN A 31 15.40 -8.16 5.01
C ASN A 31 15.43 -6.64 4.76
N HIS A 32 15.40 -5.83 5.82
CA HIS A 32 15.37 -4.37 5.71
C HIS A 32 14.17 -3.87 4.88
N THR A 33 12.99 -4.41 5.13
CA THR A 33 11.76 -3.99 4.44
C THR A 33 10.68 -3.60 5.44
N ILE A 34 9.78 -2.71 5.03
CA ILE A 34 8.50 -2.43 5.71
C ILE A 34 7.44 -2.57 4.62
N GLU A 35 6.53 -3.50 4.79
CA GLU A 35 5.41 -3.71 3.90
C GLU A 35 4.17 -3.04 4.48
N VAL A 36 3.40 -2.37 3.62
CA VAL A 36 2.07 -1.84 3.94
C VAL A 36 1.07 -2.77 3.29
N VAL A 37 0.50 -3.67 4.07
CA VAL A 37 -0.49 -4.66 3.64
C VAL A 37 -1.88 -4.06 3.82
N PHE A 38 -2.76 -4.23 2.85
CA PHE A 38 -4.12 -3.72 2.92
C PHE A 38 -5.13 -4.72 2.38
N ARG A 39 -6.36 -4.66 2.90
CA ARG A 39 -7.45 -5.54 2.51
C ARG A 39 -8.68 -4.77 2.09
N LEU A 40 -9.28 -5.20 0.99
CA LEU A 40 -10.59 -4.76 0.51
C LEU A 40 -11.59 -5.89 0.66
N PHE A 41 -12.83 -5.53 0.98
CA PHE A 41 -13.91 -6.49 1.21
C PHE A 41 -15.12 -6.13 0.38
N ALA A 42 -15.81 -7.14 -0.16
CA ALA A 42 -17.08 -6.93 -0.84
C ALA A 42 -17.99 -8.15 -0.69
N GLU A 43 -19.29 -7.91 -0.61
CA GLU A 43 -20.30 -8.97 -0.50
C GLU A 43 -20.62 -9.54 -1.88
N ASN A 44 -20.43 -10.85 -2.05
CA ASN A 44 -20.74 -11.59 -3.26
C ASN A 44 -22.22 -12.00 -3.28
N THR A 45 -23.11 -11.01 -3.43
CA THR A 45 -24.57 -11.23 -3.37
C THR A 45 -25.11 -12.15 -4.48
N ALA A 46 -24.39 -12.27 -5.59
CA ALA A 46 -24.74 -13.15 -6.71
C ALA A 46 -24.19 -14.58 -6.54
N HIS A 47 -23.34 -14.83 -5.52
CA HIS A 47 -22.60 -16.07 -5.35
C HIS A 47 -21.82 -16.48 -6.61
N GLU A 48 -21.19 -15.50 -7.27
CA GLU A 48 -20.31 -15.71 -8.41
C GLU A 48 -19.14 -16.63 -8.01
N GLN A 49 -18.74 -17.53 -8.92
CA GLN A 49 -17.51 -18.29 -8.76
C GLN A 49 -16.33 -17.42 -9.18
N ILE A 50 -15.44 -17.13 -8.23
CA ILE A 50 -14.30 -16.24 -8.46
C ILE A 50 -13.02 -17.04 -8.29
N ASP A 51 -12.18 -17.04 -9.33
CA ASP A 51 -10.84 -17.62 -9.26
C ASP A 51 -9.85 -16.59 -8.70
N ASP A 52 -9.04 -17.00 -7.72
CA ASP A 52 -7.87 -16.23 -7.32
C ASP A 52 -6.77 -16.27 -8.40
N ALA A 53 -5.68 -15.52 -8.19
CA ALA A 53 -4.56 -15.47 -9.12
C ALA A 53 -3.84 -16.83 -9.32
N GLN A 54 -4.10 -17.82 -8.46
CA GLN A 54 -3.58 -19.18 -8.55
C GLN A 54 -4.59 -20.18 -9.13
N GLY A 55 -5.81 -19.72 -9.47
CA GLY A 55 -6.90 -20.53 -10.00
C GLY A 55 -7.66 -21.30 -8.93
N THR A 56 -7.58 -20.88 -7.67
CA THR A 56 -8.42 -21.41 -6.59
C THR A 56 -9.79 -20.75 -6.67
N VAL A 57 -10.81 -21.56 -6.91
CA VAL A 57 -12.21 -21.10 -6.92
C VAL A 57 -12.66 -20.78 -5.49
N SER A 58 -13.25 -19.60 -5.31
CA SER A 58 -13.97 -19.18 -4.12
C SER A 58 -15.44 -18.91 -4.45
N GLU A 59 -16.32 -19.32 -3.53
CA GLU A 59 -17.78 -19.04 -3.53
C GLU A 59 -18.20 -18.35 -2.21
N GLU A 60 -17.24 -17.78 -1.50
CA GLU A 60 -17.48 -17.13 -0.20
C GLU A 60 -18.44 -15.94 -0.35
N GLU A 61 -19.29 -15.75 0.67
CA GLU A 61 -20.27 -14.63 0.71
C GLU A 61 -19.57 -13.27 0.80
N ILE A 62 -18.36 -13.24 1.37
CA ILE A 62 -17.51 -12.06 1.46
C ILE A 62 -16.21 -12.36 0.75
N ILE A 63 -15.92 -11.59 -0.29
CA ILE A 63 -14.64 -11.61 -0.98
C ILE A 63 -13.66 -10.74 -0.21
N GLU A 64 -12.48 -11.29 0.04
CA GLU A 64 -11.33 -10.60 0.60
C GLU A 64 -10.25 -10.51 -0.48
N PHE A 65 -9.83 -9.28 -0.80
CA PHE A 65 -8.67 -9.02 -1.64
C PHE A 65 -7.56 -8.42 -0.79
N GLU A 66 -6.36 -9.01 -0.83
CA GLU A 66 -5.17 -8.55 -0.12
C GLU A 66 -4.04 -8.27 -1.10
N ASP A 67 -3.35 -7.14 -0.92
CA ASP A 67 -2.11 -6.80 -1.64
C ASP A 67 -1.26 -5.87 -0.75
N GLY A 68 -0.04 -5.55 -1.19
CA GLY A 68 0.93 -4.81 -0.40
C GLY A 68 1.81 -3.87 -1.21
N ILE A 69 2.28 -2.81 -0.55
CA ILE A 69 3.33 -1.92 -1.07
C ILE A 69 4.57 -2.02 -0.19
N LEU A 70 5.72 -2.29 -0.82
CA LEU A 70 6.96 -2.56 -0.11
C LEU A 70 7.91 -1.35 -0.07
N PHE A 71 8.25 -0.90 1.13
CA PHE A 71 9.42 -0.06 1.34
C PHE A 71 10.67 -0.92 1.53
N TYR A 72 11.70 -0.74 0.70
CA TYR A 72 12.90 -1.59 0.73
C TYR A 72 14.21 -0.81 0.66
N ASN A 73 15.29 -1.40 1.19
CA ASN A 73 16.64 -0.87 1.04
C ASN A 73 17.31 -1.50 -0.19
N PRO A 74 17.57 -0.74 -1.27
CA PRO A 74 18.13 -1.30 -2.49
C PRO A 74 19.54 -1.89 -2.32
N GLU A 75 20.27 -1.53 -1.26
CA GLU A 75 21.61 -2.06 -0.98
C GLU A 75 21.60 -3.34 -0.15
N LYS A 76 20.47 -3.71 0.47
CA LYS A 76 20.41 -4.79 1.48
C LYS A 76 19.24 -5.76 1.35
N SER A 77 18.15 -5.33 0.75
CA SER A 77 16.94 -6.15 0.61
C SER A 77 17.02 -7.03 -0.63
N SER A 78 16.56 -8.28 -0.50
CA SER A 78 16.21 -9.13 -1.63
C SER A 78 14.70 -9.03 -1.84
N VAL A 79 14.27 -8.60 -3.02
CA VAL A 79 12.86 -8.30 -3.34
C VAL A 79 12.53 -8.84 -4.72
N ASP A 80 11.48 -9.64 -4.83
CA ASP A 80 10.78 -9.82 -6.10
C ASP A 80 9.72 -8.73 -6.23
N LYS A 81 9.89 -7.82 -7.19
CA LYS A 81 9.01 -6.65 -7.32
C LYS A 81 7.64 -7.02 -7.89
N ALA A 82 7.48 -8.19 -8.48
CA ALA A 82 6.21 -8.66 -9.04
C ALA A 82 5.23 -9.15 -7.96
N GLU A 83 5.70 -9.37 -6.73
CA GLU A 83 4.87 -9.81 -5.60
C GLU A 83 4.15 -8.66 -4.89
N PHE A 84 4.33 -7.41 -5.34
CA PHE A 84 3.77 -6.23 -4.69
C PHE A 84 3.13 -5.30 -5.72
N LEU A 85 2.03 -4.64 -5.36
CA LEU A 85 1.43 -3.56 -6.15
C LEU A 85 2.46 -2.48 -6.53
N ALA A 86 3.32 -2.11 -5.59
CA ALA A 86 4.41 -1.18 -5.82
C ALA A 86 5.60 -1.40 -4.87
N THR A 87 6.78 -0.90 -5.28
CA THR A 87 7.97 -0.91 -4.43
C THR A 87 8.60 0.48 -4.35
N ILE A 88 8.89 0.93 -3.13
CA ILE A 88 9.43 2.27 -2.84
C ILE A 88 10.78 2.11 -2.13
N SER A 89 11.86 2.56 -2.77
CA SER A 89 13.20 2.48 -2.18
C SER A 89 13.44 3.58 -1.14
N TYR A 90 14.14 3.26 -0.06
CA TYR A 90 14.61 4.24 0.94
C TYR A 90 16.14 4.22 1.12
N GLU A 91 16.70 5.28 1.71
CA GLU A 91 18.15 5.49 1.84
C GLU A 91 18.74 4.89 3.14
N GLY A 92 18.65 3.57 3.30
CA GLY A 92 19.24 2.87 4.44
C GLY A 92 18.84 3.49 5.80
N LYS A 93 19.80 3.77 6.69
CA LYS A 93 19.51 4.37 8.01
C LYS A 93 18.95 5.79 7.93
N LYS A 94 19.28 6.53 6.87
CA LYS A 94 18.76 7.89 6.65
C LYS A 94 17.23 7.86 6.42
N GLY A 95 16.72 6.73 5.91
CA GLY A 95 15.32 6.50 5.66
C GLY A 95 14.85 7.24 4.42
N ILE A 96 13.71 7.92 4.50
CA ILE A 96 13.10 8.56 3.34
C ILE A 96 12.60 9.96 3.69
N LYS A 97 12.43 10.81 2.68
CA LYS A 97 11.85 12.14 2.85
C LYS A 97 10.42 12.03 3.38
N GLN A 98 10.06 12.89 4.31
CA GLN A 98 8.72 12.92 4.91
C GLN A 98 7.66 13.19 3.85
N SER A 99 7.95 14.06 2.87
CA SER A 99 7.04 14.32 1.75
C SER A 99 6.65 13.07 0.96
N VAL A 100 7.55 12.08 0.87
CA VAL A 100 7.27 10.81 0.20
C VAL A 100 6.29 9.97 1.01
N LEU A 101 6.46 9.91 2.33
CA LEU A 101 5.52 9.22 3.22
C LEU A 101 4.16 9.92 3.25
N ASP A 102 4.13 11.25 3.28
CA ASP A 102 2.89 12.03 3.28
C ASP A 102 2.13 11.86 1.96
N GLY A 103 2.82 11.94 0.83
CA GLY A 103 2.23 11.69 -0.49
C GLY A 103 1.80 10.23 -0.69
N PHE A 104 2.56 9.28 -0.14
CA PHE A 104 2.21 7.86 -0.15
C PHE A 104 0.88 7.60 0.58
N ILE A 105 0.69 8.15 1.78
CA ILE A 105 -0.53 7.90 2.55
C ILE A 105 -1.75 8.50 1.85
N ASP A 106 -1.63 9.71 1.31
CA ASP A 106 -2.74 10.32 0.57
C ASP A 106 -3.08 9.50 -0.68
N TYR A 107 -2.06 9.14 -1.46
CA TYR A 107 -2.30 8.42 -2.71
C TYR A 107 -2.77 6.98 -2.48
N LEU A 108 -2.27 6.30 -1.43
CA LEU A 108 -2.77 4.99 -1.04
C LEU A 108 -4.26 5.06 -0.71
N ASN A 109 -4.73 6.10 -0.01
CA ASN A 109 -6.15 6.26 0.28
C ASN A 109 -6.99 6.46 -0.99
N ASP A 110 -6.46 7.19 -1.98
CA ASP A 110 -7.11 7.34 -3.29
C ASP A 110 -7.19 5.99 -4.02
N VAL A 111 -6.09 5.22 -4.04
CA VAL A 111 -6.00 3.88 -4.65
C VAL A 111 -6.96 2.89 -3.98
N LEU A 112 -7.08 2.90 -2.65
CA LEU A 112 -8.01 2.02 -1.94
C LEU A 112 -9.47 2.42 -2.19
N THR A 113 -9.75 3.71 -2.30
CA THR A 113 -11.09 4.20 -2.64
C THR A 113 -11.52 3.82 -4.05
N GLU A 114 -10.63 4.03 -5.03
CA GLU A 114 -10.89 3.59 -6.40
C GLU A 114 -10.98 2.07 -6.48
N GLY A 115 -10.06 1.36 -5.83
CA GLY A 115 -10.04 -0.10 -5.77
C GLY A 115 -11.30 -0.71 -5.16
N GLN A 116 -11.84 -0.11 -4.10
CA GLN A 116 -13.09 -0.58 -3.51
C GLN A 116 -14.28 -0.39 -4.47
N SER A 117 -14.30 0.70 -5.25
CA SER A 117 -15.30 0.90 -6.29
C SER A 117 -15.15 -0.13 -7.40
N ASP A 118 -13.93 -0.32 -7.91
CA ASP A 118 -13.61 -1.29 -8.97
C ASP A 118 -13.94 -2.73 -8.56
N LEU A 119 -13.80 -3.07 -7.26
CA LEU A 119 -14.16 -4.39 -6.72
C LEU A 119 -15.68 -4.60 -6.71
N LEU A 120 -16.46 -3.57 -6.37
CA LEU A 120 -17.91 -3.63 -6.41
C LEU A 120 -18.43 -3.71 -7.85
N ASP A 121 -17.80 -2.96 -8.77
CA ASP A 121 -18.11 -3.02 -10.19
C ASP A 121 -17.77 -4.41 -10.76
N PHE A 122 -16.63 -5.01 -10.38
CA PHE A 122 -16.29 -6.39 -10.76
C PHE A 122 -17.36 -7.42 -10.38
N LEU A 123 -18.01 -7.27 -9.22
CA LEU A 123 -19.05 -8.18 -8.76
C LEU A 123 -20.42 -7.93 -9.40
N THR A 124 -20.61 -6.83 -10.11
CA THR A 124 -21.94 -6.41 -10.61
C THR A 124 -21.99 -6.14 -12.12
N ASP A 125 -20.85 -5.92 -12.77
CA ASP A 125 -20.71 -5.71 -14.21
C ASP A 125 -20.15 -6.96 -14.90
N GLU A 126 -21.00 -7.67 -15.65
CA GLU A 126 -20.62 -8.83 -16.47
C GLU A 126 -19.52 -8.52 -17.51
N GLY A 127 -19.25 -7.25 -17.81
CA GLY A 127 -18.16 -6.81 -18.68
C GLY A 127 -16.78 -6.81 -18.05
N GLN A 128 -16.68 -6.84 -16.71
CA GLN A 128 -15.43 -6.78 -15.98
C GLN A 128 -14.99 -8.18 -15.54
N ALA A 129 -14.10 -8.80 -16.31
CA ALA A 129 -13.67 -10.18 -16.08
C ALA A 129 -12.57 -10.34 -15.01
N VAL A 130 -11.85 -9.26 -14.68
CA VAL A 130 -10.70 -9.29 -13.75
C VAL A 130 -10.75 -8.04 -12.87
N PHE A 131 -10.44 -8.24 -11.59
CA PHE A 131 -10.18 -7.16 -10.65
C PHE A 131 -8.69 -7.14 -10.27
N GLU A 132 -8.09 -5.96 -10.32
CA GLU A 132 -6.75 -5.68 -9.81
C GLU A 132 -6.68 -4.23 -9.34
N LEU A 133 -5.81 -3.95 -8.38
CA LEU A 133 -5.50 -2.57 -8.02
C LEU A 133 -4.55 -1.94 -9.02
N LYS A 134 -4.72 -0.64 -9.22
CA LYS A 134 -3.95 0.14 -10.18
C LYS A 134 -3.07 1.14 -9.46
N TRP A 135 -1.76 1.00 -9.62
CA TRP A 135 -0.79 1.97 -9.11
C TRP A 135 -0.17 2.78 -10.24
N SER A 136 -0.38 4.10 -10.21
CA SER A 136 0.25 5.04 -11.14
C SER A 136 1.43 5.74 -10.48
N GLN A 137 2.63 5.48 -11.01
CA GLN A 137 3.85 6.17 -10.57
C GLN A 137 3.75 7.69 -10.77
N GLU A 138 3.06 8.15 -11.82
CA GLU A 138 2.87 9.57 -12.09
C GLU A 138 1.99 10.24 -11.01
N LEU A 139 0.84 9.63 -10.70
CA LEU A 139 -0.06 10.16 -9.66
C LEU A 139 0.58 10.12 -8.27
N PHE A 140 1.36 9.07 -7.99
CA PHE A 140 2.16 9.02 -6.77
C PHE A 140 3.14 10.19 -6.69
N GLU A 141 3.91 10.45 -7.75
CA GLU A 141 4.86 11.57 -7.78
C GLU A 141 4.16 12.93 -7.65
N GLU A 142 2.97 13.10 -8.22
CA GLU A 142 2.14 14.28 -8.03
C GLU A 142 1.69 14.44 -6.58
N ALA A 143 1.26 13.35 -5.93
CA ALA A 143 0.90 13.36 -4.51
C ALA A 143 2.09 13.76 -3.64
N VAL A 144 3.29 13.25 -3.91
CA VAL A 144 4.52 13.63 -3.20
C VAL A 144 4.86 15.11 -3.41
N LYS A 145 4.68 15.66 -4.62
CA LYS A 145 4.94 17.08 -4.92
C LYS A 145 4.08 18.03 -4.09
N LYS A 146 2.86 17.63 -3.69
CA LYS A 146 1.99 18.43 -2.79
C LYS A 146 2.65 18.72 -1.44
N TYR A 147 3.53 17.83 -0.99
CA TYR A 147 4.20 17.90 0.31
C TYR A 147 5.67 18.34 0.23
N GLN A 148 6.29 18.28 -0.94
CA GLN A 148 7.68 18.67 -1.12
C GLN A 148 7.87 20.17 -0.85
N LYS A 149 8.73 20.48 0.12
CA LYS A 149 9.20 21.84 0.40
C LYS A 149 10.64 21.96 -0.08
N VAL A 150 10.87 22.81 -1.08
CA VAL A 150 12.16 22.97 -1.80
C VAL A 150 13.35 23.15 -0.85
N GLU A 151 13.17 23.77 0.33
CA GLU A 151 14.27 24.07 1.26
C GLU A 151 14.18 23.40 2.64
N SER A 152 13.18 22.55 2.92
CA SER A 152 12.96 22.04 4.29
C SER A 152 12.38 20.63 4.41
N ASP A 153 12.44 19.83 3.35
CA ASP A 153 11.96 18.45 3.41
C ASP A 153 12.83 17.62 4.38
N THR A 154 12.19 17.14 5.44
CA THR A 154 12.82 16.43 6.54
C THR A 154 12.93 14.94 6.22
N TYR A 155 14.00 14.29 6.67
CA TYR A 155 14.11 12.84 6.56
C TYR A 155 13.53 12.16 7.80
N ILE A 156 12.77 11.10 7.57
CA ILE A 156 12.30 10.17 8.58
C ILE A 156 13.18 8.92 8.51
N ALA A 157 13.92 8.67 9.58
CA ALA A 157 14.90 7.58 9.63
C ALA A 157 14.25 6.20 9.62
N TYR A 158 14.92 5.21 9.04
CA TYR A 158 14.53 3.82 9.18
C TYR A 158 14.69 3.37 10.66
N PRO A 159 13.81 2.49 11.18
CA PRO A 159 13.91 2.00 12.55
C PRO A 159 15.28 1.38 12.85
N SER A 160 15.80 1.67 14.04
CA SER A 160 17.01 1.03 14.56
C SER A 160 16.62 0.04 15.66
N TYR A 161 17.22 -1.14 15.62
CA TYR A 161 17.18 -2.11 16.71
C TYR A 161 17.92 -1.60 17.95
#